data_AF-A0A2V9RFW7-F1
#
_entry.id   AF-A0A2V9RFW7-F1
#
_cell.length_a   1.000
_cell.length_b   1.000
_cell.length_c   1.000
_cell.angle_alpha   90.00
_cell.angle_beta   90.00
_cell.angle_gamma   90.00
#
_symmetry.space_group_name_H-M   'P 1'
#
loop_
_entity.id
_entity.type
_entity.pdbx_description
1 polymer ?
#
loop_
_entity_poly.entity_id
_entity_poly.type
_entity_poly.pdbx_seq_one_letter_code
_entity_poly.pdbx_strand_id
1 'polypeptide(L)'
;MGAGDDARFNNLGHKLMCVCGCNQVLLECNHVGCAYSDRMRGELAAGVERSESDDLTLQTFVQKYGPTVLIAPTSTGFNRVAWVVPYLALALGVISLVVLARNWSHRTQPVSNSASQTPDMLDAYRRQARKETEL
;
A
#
# COMPACT_ATOMS: atom_id res chain seq x y z
N MET A 1 -8.45 12.05 38.46
CA MET A 1 -8.14 12.33 37.04
C MET A 1 -9.23 13.23 36.49
N GLY A 2 -8.90 14.15 35.58
CA GLY A 2 -9.91 15.00 34.94
C GLY A 2 -10.69 14.21 33.88
N ALA A 3 -11.90 14.63 33.53
CA ALA A 3 -12.72 13.93 32.53
C ALA A 3 -12.01 13.74 31.15
N GLY A 4 -11.09 14.64 30.80
CA GLY A 4 -10.27 14.52 29.60
C GLY A 4 -9.19 13.43 29.70
N ASP A 5 -8.64 13.21 30.89
CA ASP A 5 -7.63 12.17 31.14
C ASP A 5 -8.26 10.78 31.07
N ASP A 6 -9.47 10.62 31.60
CA ASP A 6 -10.21 9.35 31.55
C ASP A 6 -10.50 8.94 30.11
N ALA A 7 -10.94 9.89 29.27
CA ALA A 7 -11.17 9.65 27.85
C ALA A 7 -9.88 9.29 27.10
N ARG A 8 -8.76 9.95 27.43
CA ARG A 8 -7.44 9.69 26.83
C ARG A 8 -6.89 8.33 27.25
N PHE A 9 -6.99 8.00 28.54
CA PHE A 9 -6.65 6.68 29.08
C PHE A 9 -7.42 5.57 28.35
N ASN A 10 -8.74 5.76 28.17
CA ASN A 10 -9.57 4.80 27.47
C ASN A 10 -9.14 4.63 26.01
N ASN A 11 -8.89 5.73 25.29
CA ASN A 11 -8.47 5.69 23.89
C ASN A 11 -7.11 4.98 23.70
N LEU A 12 -6.13 5.30 24.54
CA LEU A 12 -4.80 4.71 24.47
C LEU A 12 -4.81 3.24 24.90
N GLY A 13 -5.58 2.88 25.92
CA GLY A 13 -5.70 1.50 26.37
C GLY A 13 -6.31 0.58 25.30
N HIS A 14 -7.23 1.10 24.49
CA HIS A 14 -7.79 0.41 23.32
C HIS A 14 -6.83 0.24 22.14
N LYS A 15 -5.65 0.87 22.19
CA LYS A 15 -4.58 0.70 21.18
C LYS A 15 -3.52 -0.31 21.62
N LEU A 16 -3.59 -0.79 22.87
CA LEU A 16 -2.62 -1.68 23.49
C LEU A 16 -3.19 -3.09 23.70
N MET A 17 -2.41 -4.12 23.42
CA MET A 17 -2.68 -5.51 23.79
C MET A 17 -1.96 -5.87 25.09
N CYS A 18 -2.57 -6.75 25.88
CA CYS A 18 -1.91 -7.32 27.05
C CYS A 18 -0.81 -8.32 26.64
N VAL A 19 0.39 -8.15 27.20
CA VAL A 19 1.57 -8.96 26.84
C VAL A 19 1.67 -10.29 27.57
N CYS A 20 0.69 -10.64 28.41
CA CYS A 20 0.69 -11.91 29.14
C CYS A 20 0.40 -13.14 28.25
N GLY A 21 0.15 -12.93 26.95
CA GLY A 21 -0.13 -13.99 25.98
C GLY A 21 -1.61 -14.32 25.78
N CYS A 22 -2.53 -13.65 26.50
CA CYS A 22 -3.98 -13.84 26.31
C CYS A 22 -4.52 -13.23 25.00
N ASN A 23 -3.71 -12.42 24.29
CA ASN A 23 -4.04 -11.78 23.03
C ASN A 23 -5.35 -10.96 23.07
N GLN A 24 -5.61 -10.30 24.21
CA GLN A 24 -6.73 -9.38 24.40
C GLN A 24 -6.25 -7.94 24.54
N VAL A 25 -7.13 -7.00 24.20
CA VAL A 25 -6.90 -5.56 24.42
C VAL A 25 -6.72 -5.30 25.91
N LEU A 26 -5.83 -4.36 26.26
CA LEU A 26 -5.41 -4.12 27.64
C LEU A 26 -6.59 -3.76 28.56
N LEU A 27 -7.55 -2.96 28.09
CA LEU A 27 -8.70 -2.56 28.91
C LEU A 27 -9.81 -3.61 28.95
N GLU A 28 -9.92 -4.44 27.93
CA GLU A 28 -10.94 -5.50 27.83
C GLU A 28 -10.44 -6.88 28.29
N CYS A 29 -9.18 -6.98 28.72
CA CYS A 29 -8.59 -8.23 29.16
C CYS A 29 -9.26 -8.74 30.45
N ASN A 30 -9.84 -9.95 30.39
CA ASN A 30 -10.54 -10.61 31.49
C ASN A 30 -9.73 -11.75 32.14
N HIS A 31 -8.42 -11.82 31.87
CA HIS A 31 -7.54 -12.85 32.42
C HIS A 31 -7.30 -12.65 33.92
N VAL A 32 -7.97 -13.46 34.74
CA VAL A 32 -7.88 -13.43 36.20
C VAL A 32 -6.47 -13.80 36.66
N GLY A 33 -5.87 -12.97 37.53
CA GLY A 33 -4.53 -13.21 38.07
C GLY A 33 -3.37 -12.79 37.15
N CYS A 34 -3.64 -12.01 36.11
CA CYS A 34 -2.61 -11.49 35.22
C CYS A 34 -1.72 -10.44 35.91
N ALA A 35 -0.45 -10.78 36.17
CA ALA A 35 0.51 -9.84 36.77
C ALA A 35 0.90 -8.66 35.84
N TYR A 36 0.67 -8.79 34.54
CA TYR A 36 1.02 -7.76 33.56
C TYR A 36 -0.08 -6.73 33.34
N SER A 37 -1.36 -7.12 33.38
CA SER A 37 -2.45 -6.20 33.02
C SER A 37 -2.54 -5.00 33.94
N ASP A 38 -2.46 -5.23 35.25
CA ASP A 38 -2.59 -4.16 36.25
C ASP A 38 -1.37 -3.25 36.22
N ARG A 39 -0.18 -3.83 36.03
CA ARG A 39 1.06 -3.08 35.84
C ARG A 39 0.98 -2.18 34.60
N MET A 40 0.57 -2.72 33.45
CA MET A 40 0.46 -1.98 32.21
C MET A 40 -0.58 -0.85 32.30
N ARG A 41 -1.73 -1.10 32.95
CA ARG A 41 -2.74 -0.06 33.21
C ARG A 41 -2.20 1.03 34.11
N GLY A 42 -1.44 0.69 35.15
CA GLY A 42 -0.76 1.66 36.00
C GLY A 42 0.28 2.50 35.25
N GLU A 43 1.09 1.86 34.39
CA GLU A 43 2.06 2.55 33.53
C GLU A 43 1.38 3.49 32.53
N LEU A 44 0.24 3.09 31.96
CA LEU A 44 -0.56 3.92 31.07
C LEU A 44 -1.18 5.11 31.81
N ALA A 45 -1.76 4.87 32.98
CA ALA A 45 -2.33 5.91 33.83
C ALA A 45 -1.28 6.95 34.22
N ALA A 46 -0.06 6.51 34.57
CA ALA A 46 1.05 7.40 34.88
C ALA A 46 1.49 8.26 33.68
N GLY A 47 1.55 7.68 32.46
CA GLY A 47 1.84 8.44 31.24
C GLY A 47 0.76 9.48 30.93
N VAL A 48 -0.51 9.13 31.15
CA VAL A 48 -1.65 10.03 30.98
C VAL A 48 -1.55 11.22 31.97
N GLU A 49 -1.31 10.93 33.24
CA GLU A 49 -1.19 11.93 34.31
C GLU A 49 0.01 12.86 34.11
N ARG A 50 1.13 12.35 33.56
CA ARG A 50 2.29 13.17 33.19
C ARG A 50 2.05 14.08 31.98
N SER A 51 0.85 14.06 31.39
CA SER A 51 0.52 14.83 30.17
C SER A 51 1.48 14.55 29.00
N GLU A 52 2.01 13.33 28.92
CA GLU A 52 2.82 12.90 27.78
C GLU A 52 1.96 12.85 26.51
N SER A 53 2.60 13.04 25.36
CA SER A 53 1.92 12.86 24.08
C SER A 53 1.53 11.40 23.86
N ASP A 54 0.45 11.19 23.13
CA ASP A 54 -0.08 9.87 22.82
C ASP A 54 0.97 8.99 22.12
N ASP A 55 1.68 9.54 21.14
CA ASP A 55 2.75 8.83 20.42
C ASP A 55 3.91 8.44 21.35
N LEU A 56 4.32 9.34 22.25
CA LEU A 56 5.40 9.06 23.20
C LEU A 56 5.00 7.96 24.20
N THR A 57 3.75 8.01 24.67
CA THR A 57 3.18 7.01 25.57
C THR A 57 3.22 5.64 24.89
N LEU A 58 2.65 5.52 23.69
CA LEU A 58 2.62 4.27 22.94
C LEU A 58 4.03 3.77 22.57
N GLN A 59 4.93 4.68 22.21
CA GLN A 59 6.32 4.32 21.88
C GLN A 59 7.06 3.76 23.10
N THR A 60 6.81 4.28 24.30
CA THR A 60 7.39 3.74 25.54
C THR A 60 6.94 2.30 25.78
N PHE A 61 5.67 1.99 25.52
CA PHE A 61 5.17 0.62 25.57
C PHE A 61 5.85 -0.28 24.53
N VAL A 62 6.01 0.19 23.30
CA VAL A 62 6.72 -0.56 22.24
C VAL A 62 8.17 -0.84 22.60
N GLN A 63 8.88 0.14 23.13
CA GLN A 63 10.29 -0.03 23.53
C GLN A 63 10.43 -1.07 24.66
N LYS A 64 9.45 -1.12 25.57
CA LYS A 64 9.52 -1.98 26.76
C LYS A 64 8.98 -3.39 26.54
N TYR A 65 7.88 -3.51 25.80
CA TYR A 65 7.15 -4.77 25.62
C TYR A 65 7.24 -5.33 24.20
N GLY A 66 7.84 -4.58 23.28
CA GLY A 66 8.00 -4.96 21.87
C GLY A 66 6.88 -4.41 20.97
N PRO A 67 7.04 -4.54 19.63
CA PRO A 67 6.12 -3.96 18.66
C PRO A 67 4.74 -4.63 18.64
N THR A 68 4.62 -5.86 19.16
CA THR A 68 3.36 -6.62 19.23
C THR A 68 2.42 -6.13 20.33
N VAL A 69 2.85 -5.20 21.17
CA VAL A 69 1.99 -4.58 22.20
C VAL A 69 0.93 -3.66 21.59
N LEU A 70 1.12 -3.19 20.36
CA LEU A 70 0.15 -2.33 19.69
C LEU A 70 -0.79 -3.15 18.82
N ILE A 71 -2.08 -2.84 18.92
CA ILE A 71 -3.13 -3.49 18.14
C ILE A 71 -3.03 -3.09 16.66
N ALA A 72 -2.61 -1.86 16.40
CA ALA A 72 -2.35 -1.38 15.05
C ALA A 72 -0.84 -1.08 14.90
N PRO A 73 -0.21 -1.48 13.78
CA PRO A 73 1.18 -1.14 13.52
C PRO A 73 1.34 0.40 13.52
N THR A 74 2.34 0.92 14.24
CA THR A 74 2.63 2.35 14.26
C THR A 74 2.82 2.88 12.84
N SER A 75 2.39 4.11 12.57
CA SER A 75 2.57 4.78 11.28
C SER A 75 4.03 5.19 10.97
N THR A 76 4.98 4.72 11.76
CA THR A 76 6.41 5.07 11.68
C THR A 76 7.21 4.02 10.90
N GLY A 77 8.22 4.48 10.14
CA GLY A 77 9.18 3.62 9.43
C GLY A 77 8.58 2.81 8.29
N PHE A 78 8.66 1.48 8.40
CA PHE A 78 8.28 0.51 7.36
C PHE A 78 6.82 0.62 6.92
N ASN A 79 5.93 1.04 7.82
CA ASN A 79 4.52 1.19 7.50
C ASN A 79 4.28 2.24 6.41
N ARG A 80 5.08 3.32 6.33
CA ARG A 80 4.96 4.32 5.24
C ARG A 80 5.29 3.74 3.86
N VAL A 81 6.25 2.83 3.78
CA VAL A 81 6.64 2.18 2.52
C VAL A 81 5.46 1.34 1.98
N ALA A 82 4.70 0.69 2.86
CA ALA A 82 3.50 -0.06 2.48
C ALA A 82 2.44 0.82 1.77
N TRP A 83 2.38 2.11 2.09
CA TRP A 83 1.48 3.06 1.42
C TRP A 83 2.06 3.63 0.12
N VAL A 84 3.38 3.83 0.01
CA VAL A 84 4.02 4.46 -1.16
C VAL A 84 4.28 3.45 -2.30
N VAL A 85 4.65 2.22 -1.95
CA VAL A 85 5.03 1.17 -2.93
C VAL A 85 3.93 0.88 -3.96
N PRO A 86 2.64 0.77 -3.60
CA PRO A 86 1.59 0.51 -4.59
C PRO A 86 1.54 1.57 -5.69
N TYR A 87 1.63 2.85 -5.33
CA TYR A 87 1.61 3.96 -6.29
C TYR A 87 2.88 3.99 -7.15
N LEU A 88 4.05 3.73 -6.56
CA LEU A 88 5.31 3.65 -7.28
C LEU A 88 5.32 2.50 -8.29
N ALA A 89 4.85 1.31 -7.89
CA ALA A 89 4.75 0.15 -8.75
C ALA A 89 3.81 0.42 -9.94
N LEU A 90 2.66 1.07 -9.69
CA LEU A 90 1.71 1.45 -10.74
C LEU A 90 2.32 2.47 -11.72
N ALA A 91 2.96 3.51 -11.21
CA ALA A 91 3.61 4.53 -12.02
C ALA A 91 4.72 3.92 -12.91
N LEU A 92 5.58 3.09 -12.34
CA LEU A 92 6.63 2.39 -13.08
C LEU A 92 6.06 1.44 -14.14
N GLY A 93 4.97 0.73 -13.83
CA GLY A 93 4.27 -0.12 -14.80
C GLY A 93 3.74 0.66 -15.99
N VAL A 94 3.04 1.77 -15.75
CA VAL A 94 2.50 2.63 -16.81
C VAL A 94 3.62 3.25 -17.65
N ILE A 95 4.67 3.78 -17.01
CA ILE A 95 5.82 4.36 -17.72
C ILE A 95 6.48 3.31 -18.62
N SER A 96 6.69 2.09 -18.11
CA SER A 96 7.31 1.01 -18.88
C SER A 96 6.48 0.63 -20.11
N LEU A 97 5.16 0.51 -19.97
CA LEU A 97 4.25 0.24 -21.09
C LEU A 97 4.28 1.35 -22.14
N VAL A 98 4.26 2.61 -21.72
CA VAL A 98 4.30 3.77 -22.63
C VAL A 98 5.63 3.83 -23.38
N VAL A 99 6.75 3.62 -22.69
CA VAL A 99 8.09 3.61 -23.31
C VAL A 99 8.22 2.47 -24.32
N LEU A 100 7.73 1.27 -23.97
CA LEU A 100 7.78 0.11 -24.86
C LEU A 100 6.91 0.33 -26.11
N ALA A 101 5.69 0.84 -25.93
CA ALA A 101 4.78 1.17 -27.02
C ALA A 101 5.36 2.23 -27.97
N ARG A 102 5.96 3.30 -27.41
CA ARG A 102 6.65 4.33 -28.22
C ARG A 102 7.84 3.75 -28.98
N ASN A 103 8.70 2.98 -28.32
CA ASN A 103 9.87 2.37 -28.96
C ASN A 103 9.47 1.42 -30.09
N TRP A 104 8.38 0.65 -29.93
CA TRP A 104 7.83 -0.15 -31.03
C TRP A 104 7.25 0.70 -32.16
N SER A 105 6.46 1.73 -31.84
CA SER A 105 5.90 2.65 -32.84
C SER A 105 6.98 3.37 -33.65
N HIS A 106 8.11 3.74 -33.04
CA HIS A 106 9.22 4.39 -33.74
C HIS A 106 10.08 3.41 -34.56
N ARG A 107 10.00 2.10 -34.30
CA ARG A 107 10.72 1.06 -35.04
C ARG A 107 9.91 0.48 -36.20
N THR A 108 8.59 0.46 -36.10
CA THR A 108 7.74 0.35 -37.29
C THR A 108 7.86 1.64 -38.07
N GLN A 109 8.70 1.62 -39.11
CA GLN A 109 8.45 2.42 -40.31
C GLN A 109 6.93 2.40 -40.55
N PRO A 110 6.27 3.54 -40.80
CA PRO A 110 4.93 3.46 -41.35
C PRO A 110 5.07 2.57 -42.58
N VAL A 111 4.46 1.38 -42.54
CA VAL A 111 4.03 0.74 -43.77
C VAL A 111 3.08 1.76 -44.34
N SER A 112 3.64 2.70 -45.12
CA SER A 112 2.93 3.53 -46.06
C SER A 112 2.03 2.53 -46.75
N ASN A 113 0.73 2.63 -46.46
CA ASN A 113 -0.25 1.83 -47.16
C ASN A 113 0.12 1.94 -48.62
N SER A 114 0.61 0.85 -49.21
CA SER A 114 0.88 0.75 -50.63
C SER A 114 -0.43 0.85 -51.46
N ALA A 115 -1.51 1.33 -50.84
CA ALA A 115 -2.76 1.78 -51.42
C ALA A 115 -2.61 3.14 -52.15
N SER A 116 -1.42 3.43 -52.66
CA SER A 116 -1.23 4.32 -53.80
C SER A 116 -0.68 3.51 -54.96
N GLN A 117 -1.20 2.31 -55.21
CA GLN A 117 -1.08 1.75 -56.54
C GLN A 117 -1.81 2.71 -57.47
N THR A 118 -1.06 3.38 -58.34
CA THR A 118 -1.62 4.26 -59.35
C THR A 118 -2.61 3.44 -60.19
N PRO A 119 -3.71 4.06 -60.68
CA PRO A 119 -4.72 3.36 -61.48
C PRO A 119 -4.11 2.53 -62.63
N ASP A 120 -3.02 3.03 -63.21
CA ASP A 120 -2.28 2.41 -64.29
C ASP A 120 -1.61 1.07 -63.91
N MET A 121 -1.03 0.98 -62.70
CA MET A 121 -0.46 -0.28 -62.19
C MET A 121 -1.55 -1.34 -61.97
N LEU A 122 -2.70 -0.93 -61.42
CA LEU A 122 -3.83 -1.83 -61.17
C LEU A 122 -4.41 -2.37 -62.49
N ASP A 123 -4.45 -1.54 -63.53
CA ASP A 123 -4.91 -1.92 -64.87
C ASP A 123 -3.90 -2.82 -65.61
N ALA A 124 -2.60 -2.68 -65.35
CA ALA A 124 -1.59 -3.61 -65.85
C ALA A 124 -1.77 -5.01 -65.24
N TYR A 125 -1.99 -5.12 -63.92
CA TYR A 125 -2.25 -6.42 -63.26
C TYR A 125 -3.54 -7.09 -63.76
N ARG A 126 -4.61 -6.32 -63.98
CA ARG A 126 -5.86 -6.86 -64.55
C ARG A 126 -5.67 -7.41 -65.96
N ARG A 127 -4.86 -6.75 -66.80
CA ARG A 127 -4.52 -7.23 -68.15
C ARG A 127 -3.70 -8.51 -68.12
N GLN A 128 -2.75 -8.60 -67.18
CA GLN A 128 -1.94 -9.81 -66.98
C GLN A 128 -2.84 -11.00 -66.59
N ALA A 129 -3.72 -10.83 -65.61
CA ALA A 129 -4.62 -11.88 -65.15
C ALA A 129 -5.54 -12.41 -66.28
N ARG A 130 -6.03 -11.50 -67.15
CA ARG A 130 -6.87 -11.89 -68.30
C ARG A 130 -6.09 -12.70 -69.33
N LYS A 131 -4.82 -12.39 -69.58
CA LYS A 131 -3.96 -13.21 -70.46
C LYS A 131 -3.72 -14.61 -69.93
N GLU A 132 -3.61 -14.77 -68.61
CA GLU A 132 -3.37 -16.07 -67.96
C GLU A 132 -4.63 -16.94 -67.91
N THR A 133 -5.82 -16.36 -68.02
CA THR A 133 -7.09 -17.11 -68.06
C THR A 133 -7.58 -17.45 -69.47
N GLU A 134 -6.96 -16.87 -70.50
CA GLU A 134 -7.26 -17.14 -71.91
C GLU A 134 -6.32 -18.20 -72.54
N LEU A 135 -5.48 -18.85 -71.71
CA LEU A 135 -4.68 -20.06 -72.02
C LEU A 135 -5.41 -21.32 -71.51
#